data_AF-A0A3B8HFB0-F1
#
_entry.id   AF-A0A3B8HFB0-F1
#
_cell.length_a   1.000
_cell.length_b   1.000
_cell.length_c   1.000
_cell.angle_alpha   90.00
_cell.angle_beta   90.00
_cell.angle_gamma   90.00
#
_symmetry.space_group_name_H-M   'P 1'
#
loop_
_entity.id
_entity.type
_entity.pdbx_description
1 polymer ?
#
loop_
_entity_poly.entity_id
_entity_poly.type
_entity_poly.pdbx_seq_one_letter_code
_entity_poly.pdbx_strand_id
1 'polypeptide(L)'
;YDNPKEVGADRIVNAVAAYETFKQAIIVVDFGTATTFDYVSERGEYLGGVISPGIMISCEALFQKASKLPRVEIFARPRSILAKNTIASMNAGIVYGYAGLVEGIVARIKAEAKKDLKVVATGGLATLIASECPAIDEVDDYLTLRGLKIIFDRNRKS
;
A
#
# COMPACT_ATOMS: atom_id res chain seq x y z
N TYR A 1 7.77 -16.52 4.71
CA TYR A 1 8.99 -16.00 5.37
C TYR A 1 9.70 -17.15 6.02
N ASP A 2 11.00 -17.28 5.78
CA ASP A 2 11.81 -18.33 6.41
C ASP A 2 11.90 -18.15 7.93
N ASN A 3 11.68 -16.92 8.41
CA ASN A 3 11.52 -16.60 9.82
C ASN A 3 10.27 -15.72 10.03
N PRO A 4 9.19 -16.27 10.63
CA PRO A 4 7.96 -15.52 10.91
C PRO A 4 8.15 -14.25 11.76
N LYS A 5 9.24 -14.16 12.54
CA LYS A 5 9.52 -13.02 13.43
C LYS A 5 10.04 -11.78 12.71
N GLU A 6 10.42 -11.91 11.45
CA GLU A 6 10.96 -10.79 10.64
C GLU A 6 9.87 -9.98 9.95
N VAL A 7 8.62 -10.46 9.98
CA VAL A 7 7.50 -9.69 9.44
C VAL A 7 7.15 -8.58 10.43
N GLY A 8 7.07 -7.34 9.91
CA GLY A 8 6.64 -6.18 10.69
C GLY A 8 5.28 -6.42 11.35
N ALA A 9 5.13 -5.96 12.59
CA ALA A 9 3.91 -6.17 13.37
C ALA A 9 2.69 -5.51 12.71
N ASP A 10 2.87 -4.34 12.10
CA ASP A 10 1.89 -3.63 11.29
C ASP A 10 1.37 -4.48 10.11
N ARG A 11 2.27 -5.17 9.39
CA ARG A 11 1.90 -6.05 8.26
C ARG A 11 1.07 -7.24 8.73
N ILE A 12 1.42 -7.85 9.85
CA ILE A 12 0.61 -8.94 10.45
C ILE A 12 -0.77 -8.43 10.88
N VAL A 13 -0.82 -7.28 11.54
CA VAL A 13 -2.07 -6.65 11.97
C VAL A 13 -2.98 -6.38 10.78
N ASN A 14 -2.45 -5.79 9.71
CA ASN A 14 -3.18 -5.50 8.48
C ASN A 14 -3.66 -6.78 7.78
N ALA A 15 -2.82 -7.80 7.68
CA ALA A 15 -3.17 -9.10 7.11
C ALA A 15 -4.32 -9.76 7.87
N VAL A 16 -4.28 -9.75 9.21
CA VAL A 16 -5.36 -10.26 10.07
C VAL A 16 -6.65 -9.49 9.83
N ALA A 17 -6.61 -8.16 9.81
CA ALA A 17 -7.79 -7.34 9.60
C ALA A 17 -8.45 -7.60 8.24
N ALA A 18 -7.63 -7.65 7.17
CA ALA A 18 -8.10 -7.85 5.82
C ALA A 18 -8.72 -9.24 5.65
N TYR A 19 -8.04 -10.29 6.12
CA TYR A 19 -8.59 -11.64 6.07
C TYR A 19 -9.87 -11.79 6.89
N GLU A 20 -9.92 -11.24 8.11
CA GLU A 20 -11.13 -11.31 8.94
C GLU A 20 -12.32 -10.57 8.33
N THR A 21 -12.07 -9.48 7.60
CA THR A 21 -13.11 -8.68 6.95
C THR A 21 -13.67 -9.38 5.71
N PHE A 22 -12.80 -9.94 4.87
CA PHE A 22 -13.20 -10.42 3.54
C PHE A 22 -13.26 -11.94 3.39
N LYS A 23 -12.62 -12.72 4.28
CA LYS A 23 -12.62 -14.18 4.29
C LYS A 23 -12.29 -14.83 2.93
N GLN A 24 -11.33 -14.23 2.21
CA GLN A 24 -10.84 -14.68 0.91
C GLN A 24 -9.36 -14.35 0.73
N ALA A 25 -8.73 -14.86 -0.34
CA ALA A 25 -7.36 -14.48 -0.67
C ALA A 25 -7.28 -13.00 -1.08
N ILE A 26 -6.28 -12.31 -0.54
CA ILE A 26 -6.22 -10.86 -0.55
C ILE A 26 -4.79 -10.35 -0.60
N ILE A 27 -4.59 -9.26 -1.33
CA ILE A 27 -3.39 -8.42 -1.28
C ILE A 27 -3.73 -7.19 -0.45
N VAL A 28 -2.92 -6.88 0.55
CA VAL A 28 -3.00 -5.62 1.31
C VAL A 28 -1.90 -4.70 0.86
N VAL A 29 -2.25 -3.47 0.47
CA VAL A 29 -1.30 -2.41 0.10
C VAL A 29 -1.31 -1.33 1.17
N ASP A 30 -0.23 -1.19 1.93
CA ASP A 30 -0.12 -0.14 2.95
C ASP A 30 0.73 1.03 2.45
N PHE A 31 0.15 2.22 2.36
CA PHE A 31 0.82 3.46 2.02
C PHE A 31 1.31 4.20 3.28
N GLY A 32 2.24 3.57 3.98
CA GLY A 32 2.93 4.14 5.15
C GLY A 32 4.29 4.75 4.81
N THR A 33 5.22 4.68 5.77
CA THR A 33 6.62 5.09 5.60
C THR A 33 7.29 4.34 4.45
N ALA A 34 7.04 3.04 4.36
CA ALA A 34 7.27 2.22 3.17
C ALA A 34 5.91 1.92 2.52
N THR A 35 5.93 1.60 1.23
CA THR A 35 4.76 0.99 0.59
C THR A 35 4.93 -0.53 0.63
N THR A 36 4.05 -1.22 1.34
CA THR A 36 4.10 -2.70 1.46
C THR A 36 2.97 -3.35 0.68
N PHE A 37 3.19 -4.58 0.25
CA PHE A 37 2.22 -5.43 -0.45
C PHE A 37 2.23 -6.79 0.22
N ASP A 38 1.13 -7.18 0.87
CA ASP A 38 1.07 -8.39 1.68
C ASP A 38 0.04 -9.36 1.13
N TYR A 39 0.47 -10.56 0.77
CA TYR A 39 -0.41 -11.60 0.23
C TYR A 39 -0.84 -12.56 1.33
N VAL A 40 -2.16 -12.66 1.51
CA VAL A 40 -2.81 -13.60 2.43
C VAL A 40 -3.65 -14.61 1.63
N SER A 41 -3.49 -15.89 1.94
CA SER A 41 -4.21 -17.00 1.30
C SER A 41 -5.70 -17.04 1.70
N GLU A 42 -6.51 -17.83 0.99
CA GLU A 42 -7.92 -18.09 1.33
C GLU A 42 -8.09 -18.76 2.70
N ARG A 43 -7.02 -19.32 3.27
CA ARG A 43 -7.01 -19.93 4.60
C ARG A 43 -6.53 -18.98 5.69
N GLY A 44 -6.20 -17.74 5.32
CA GLY A 44 -5.66 -16.74 6.24
C GLY A 44 -4.15 -16.89 6.50
N GLU A 45 -3.44 -17.64 5.65
CA GLU A 45 -2.00 -17.82 5.77
C GLU A 45 -1.29 -16.61 5.15
N TYR A 46 -0.35 -16.03 5.89
CA TYR A 46 0.52 -15.00 5.36
C TYR A 46 1.58 -15.65 4.44
N LEU A 47 1.46 -15.44 3.13
CA LEU A 47 2.29 -16.12 2.13
C LEU A 47 3.52 -15.32 1.72
N GLY A 48 3.60 -14.05 2.07
CA GLY A 48 4.75 -13.20 1.78
C GLY A 48 4.32 -11.79 1.39
N GLY A 49 5.29 -11.00 0.94
CA GLY A 49 4.99 -9.66 0.46
C GLY A 49 6.19 -8.93 -0.09
N VAL A 50 5.92 -7.76 -0.66
CA VAL A 50 6.90 -6.88 -1.30
C VAL A 50 6.98 -5.57 -0.51
N ILE A 51 8.15 -4.96 -0.48
CA ILE A 51 8.37 -3.63 0.12
C ILE A 51 8.99 -2.73 -0.93
N SER A 52 8.43 -1.54 -1.10
CA SER A 52 9.00 -0.45 -1.88
C SER A 52 9.12 0.83 -1.04
N PRO A 53 9.92 1.82 -1.46
CA PRO A 53 9.96 3.11 -0.78
C PRO A 53 8.56 3.73 -0.72
N GLY A 54 8.20 4.33 0.42
CA GLY A 54 6.93 5.04 0.55
C GLY A 54 6.97 6.38 -0.19
N ILE A 55 5.78 6.88 -0.54
CA ILE A 55 5.61 8.11 -1.35
C ILE A 55 6.37 9.29 -0.72
N MET A 56 6.18 9.51 0.59
CA MET A 56 6.80 10.64 1.29
C MET A 56 8.34 10.55 1.28
N ILE A 57 8.90 9.35 1.48
CA ILE A 57 10.36 9.14 1.42
C ILE A 57 10.88 9.41 0.01
N SER A 58 10.20 8.92 -1.02
CA SER A 58 10.60 9.16 -2.41
C SER A 58 10.58 10.64 -2.77
N CYS A 59 9.57 11.38 -2.29
CA CYS A 59 9.48 12.83 -2.49
C CYS A 59 10.59 13.59 -1.76
N GLU A 60 10.85 13.24 -0.51
CA GLU A 60 11.90 13.84 0.30
C GLU A 60 13.28 13.58 -0.32
N ALA A 61 13.51 12.38 -0.87
CA ALA A 61 14.74 12.07 -1.58
C ALA A 61 14.94 12.95 -2.84
N LEU A 62 13.89 13.18 -3.62
CA LEU A 62 13.94 14.10 -4.77
C LEU A 62 14.28 15.52 -4.33
N PHE A 63 13.64 16.01 -3.26
CA PHE A 63 13.91 17.34 -2.71
C PHE A 63 15.37 17.47 -2.22
N GLN A 64 15.86 16.49 -1.47
CA GLN A 64 17.21 16.55 -0.88
C GLN A 64 18.34 16.35 -1.89
N LYS A 65 18.11 15.59 -2.97
CA LYS A 65 19.17 15.19 -3.91
C LYS A 65 19.14 15.95 -5.24
N ALA A 66 18.03 16.56 -5.62
CA ALA A 66 17.94 17.34 -6.85
C ALA A 66 18.09 18.85 -6.58
N SER A 67 18.95 19.52 -7.36
CA SER A 67 19.36 20.90 -7.11
C SER A 67 18.28 21.98 -7.27
N LYS A 68 17.14 21.67 -7.90
CA LYS A 68 16.09 22.65 -8.25
C LYS A 68 14.66 22.20 -7.96
N LEU A 69 14.47 21.06 -7.29
CA LEU A 69 13.13 20.56 -6.99
C LEU A 69 12.66 21.13 -5.66
N PRO A 70 11.48 21.79 -5.61
CA PRO A 70 10.92 22.26 -4.35
C PRO A 70 10.39 21.09 -3.53
N ARG A 71 10.27 21.30 -2.22
CA ARG A 71 9.56 20.36 -1.35
C ARG A 71 8.08 20.38 -1.68
N VAL A 72 7.48 19.20 -1.87
CA VAL A 72 6.04 19.05 -2.11
C VAL A 72 5.40 18.52 -0.83
N GLU A 73 4.53 19.33 -0.23
CA GLU A 73 3.88 19.00 1.05
C GLU A 73 2.41 18.60 0.91
N ILE A 74 1.80 18.92 -0.24
CA ILE A 74 0.39 18.61 -0.52
C ILE A 74 0.33 17.81 -1.82
N PHE A 75 -0.24 16.62 -1.71
CA PHE A 75 -0.57 15.78 -2.85
C PHE A 75 -2.05 15.88 -3.14
N ALA A 76 -2.37 16.00 -4.43
CA ALA A 76 -3.74 16.02 -4.91
C ALA A 76 -3.79 15.31 -6.24
N ARG A 77 -4.99 14.88 -6.62
CA ARG A 77 -5.23 14.29 -7.94
C ARG A 77 -4.70 15.25 -9.03
N PRO A 78 -3.72 14.84 -9.86
CA PRO A 78 -3.20 15.69 -10.91
C PRO A 78 -4.30 16.03 -11.93
N ARG A 79 -4.31 17.28 -12.42
CA ARG A 79 -5.22 17.68 -13.50
C ARG A 79 -4.76 17.21 -14.88
N SER A 80 -3.47 16.92 -15.03
CA SER A 80 -2.81 16.47 -16.26
C SER A 80 -1.52 15.75 -15.91
N ILE A 81 -1.17 14.71 -16.67
CA ILE A 81 0.13 14.04 -16.59
C ILE A 81 1.27 14.92 -17.14
N LEU A 82 1.00 15.69 -18.20
CA LEU A 82 1.96 16.64 -18.79
C LEU A 82 1.75 18.03 -18.18
N ALA A 83 2.34 18.24 -17.01
CA ALA A 83 2.29 19.52 -16.30
C ALA A 83 3.35 20.52 -16.81
N LYS A 84 3.07 21.81 -16.63
CA LYS A 84 3.90 22.93 -17.13
C LYS A 84 4.66 23.69 -16.04
N ASN A 85 4.66 23.19 -14.82
CA ASN A 85 5.45 23.74 -13.71
C ASN A 85 5.98 22.61 -12.83
N THR A 86 7.10 22.85 -12.15
CA THR A 86 7.85 21.83 -11.41
C THR A 86 7.01 21.10 -10.36
N ILE A 87 6.21 21.83 -9.56
CA ILE A 87 5.40 21.24 -8.48
C ILE A 87 4.35 20.29 -9.07
N ALA A 88 3.63 20.74 -10.10
CA ALA A 88 2.62 19.92 -10.76
C ALA A 88 3.24 18.74 -11.51
N SER A 89 4.43 18.91 -12.11
CA SER A 89 5.17 17.83 -12.77
C SER A 89 5.63 16.77 -11.77
N MET A 90 6.13 17.17 -10.60
CA MET A 90 6.45 16.25 -9.51
C MET A 90 5.20 15.51 -9.03
N ASN A 91 4.12 16.23 -8.70
CA ASN A 91 2.88 15.64 -8.23
C ASN A 91 2.30 14.62 -9.25
N ALA A 92 2.30 14.96 -10.54
CA ALA A 92 1.89 14.03 -11.59
C ALA A 92 2.77 12.78 -11.65
N GLY A 93 4.10 12.95 -11.66
CA GLY A 93 5.04 11.83 -11.69
C GLY A 93 4.93 10.92 -10.47
N ILE A 94 4.68 11.48 -9.29
CA ILE A 94 4.52 10.72 -8.05
C ILE A 94 3.20 9.96 -8.05
N VAL A 95 2.06 10.62 -8.31
CA VAL A 95 0.75 9.95 -8.24
C VAL A 95 0.63 8.86 -9.30
N TYR A 96 0.90 9.18 -10.58
CA TYR A 96 0.81 8.19 -11.65
C TYR A 96 1.93 7.14 -11.58
N GLY A 97 3.12 7.54 -11.13
CA GLY A 97 4.24 6.60 -10.94
C GLY A 97 3.94 5.57 -9.85
N TYR A 98 3.35 5.98 -8.73
CA TYR A 98 2.95 5.05 -7.68
C TYR A 98 1.74 4.21 -8.07
N ALA A 99 0.77 4.76 -8.81
CA ALA A 99 -0.31 3.95 -9.39
C ALA A 99 0.27 2.83 -10.27
N GLY A 100 1.17 3.16 -11.20
CA GLY A 100 1.83 2.16 -12.05
C GLY A 100 2.71 1.17 -11.27
N LEU A 101 3.37 1.60 -10.20
CA LEU A 101 4.11 0.71 -9.29
C LEU A 101 3.16 -0.31 -8.66
N VAL A 102 2.02 0.15 -8.14
CA VAL A 102 1.02 -0.70 -7.50
C VAL A 102 0.44 -1.69 -8.50
N GLU A 103 -0.01 -1.23 -9.66
CA GLU A 103 -0.51 -2.08 -10.75
C GLU A 103 0.52 -3.15 -11.14
N GLY A 104 1.77 -2.74 -11.34
CA GLY A 104 2.84 -3.64 -11.75
C GLY A 104 3.18 -4.70 -10.70
N ILE A 105 3.19 -4.36 -9.42
CA ILE A 105 3.46 -5.31 -8.33
C ILE A 105 2.25 -6.22 -8.12
N VAL A 106 1.03 -5.68 -8.04
CA VAL A 106 -0.21 -6.45 -7.90
C VAL A 106 -0.35 -7.48 -9.01
N ALA A 107 -0.13 -7.07 -10.27
CA ALA A 107 -0.22 -7.99 -11.41
C ALA A 107 0.77 -9.16 -11.29
N ARG A 108 1.99 -8.91 -10.81
CA ARG A 108 3.01 -9.95 -10.60
C ARG A 108 2.62 -10.89 -9.46
N ILE A 109 2.10 -10.37 -8.36
CA ILE A 109 1.60 -11.19 -7.25
C ILE A 109 0.44 -12.07 -7.71
N LYS A 110 -0.55 -11.51 -8.43
CA LYS A 110 -1.67 -12.27 -8.99
C LYS A 110 -1.20 -13.37 -9.96
N ALA A 111 -0.21 -13.06 -10.82
CA ALA A 111 0.38 -14.03 -11.74
C ALA A 111 1.11 -15.17 -11.02
N GLU A 112 1.90 -14.86 -9.99
CA GLU A 112 2.61 -15.86 -9.18
C GLU A 112 1.63 -16.74 -8.39
N ALA A 113 0.61 -16.14 -7.79
CA ALA A 113 -0.46 -16.84 -7.08
C ALA A 113 -1.36 -17.66 -8.01
N LYS A 114 -1.35 -17.39 -9.33
CA LYS A 114 -2.28 -17.96 -10.33
C LYS A 114 -3.74 -17.80 -9.93
N LYS A 115 -4.07 -16.66 -9.31
CA LYS A 115 -5.39 -16.34 -8.79
C LYS A 115 -5.70 -14.87 -9.03
N ASP A 116 -6.97 -14.58 -9.25
CA ASP A 116 -7.44 -13.22 -9.07
C ASP A 116 -7.64 -12.98 -7.58
N LEU A 117 -7.05 -11.90 -7.08
CA LEU A 117 -6.97 -11.59 -5.66
C LEU A 117 -7.65 -10.25 -5.42
N LYS A 118 -8.45 -10.15 -4.36
CA LYS A 118 -8.94 -8.85 -3.91
C LYS A 118 -7.75 -8.01 -3.46
N VAL A 119 -7.76 -6.72 -3.75
CA VAL A 119 -6.71 -5.77 -3.38
C VAL A 119 -7.32 -4.70 -2.50
N VAL A 120 -6.80 -4.58 -1.28
CA VAL A 120 -7.25 -3.59 -0.30
C VAL A 120 -6.10 -2.67 0.05
N ALA A 121 -6.35 -1.37 0.04
CA ALA A 121 -5.37 -0.36 0.39
C ALA A 121 -5.68 0.30 1.74
N THR A 122 -4.63 0.67 2.47
CA THR A 122 -4.68 1.46 3.72
C THR A 122 -3.52 2.44 3.75
N GLY A 123 -3.51 3.34 4.73
CA GLY A 123 -2.43 4.32 4.91
C GLY A 123 -2.76 5.69 4.32
N GLY A 124 -1.99 6.71 4.72
CA GLY A 124 -2.38 8.11 4.57
C GLY A 124 -2.57 8.60 3.13
N LEU A 125 -1.99 7.91 2.15
CA LEU A 125 -2.10 8.26 0.73
C LEU A 125 -2.89 7.24 -0.09
N ALA A 126 -3.50 6.25 0.55
CA ALA A 126 -4.25 5.18 -0.12
C ALA A 126 -5.39 5.73 -0.99
N THR A 127 -6.24 6.58 -0.43
CA THR A 127 -7.37 7.19 -1.14
C THR A 127 -6.93 7.97 -2.37
N LEU A 128 -5.81 8.71 -2.29
CA LEU A 128 -5.29 9.45 -3.43
C LEU A 128 -4.81 8.51 -4.54
N ILE A 129 -4.00 7.50 -4.21
CA ILE A 129 -3.48 6.58 -5.22
C ILE A 129 -4.58 5.70 -5.82
N ALA A 130 -5.51 5.22 -4.99
CA ALA A 130 -6.66 4.44 -5.45
C ALA A 130 -7.52 5.19 -6.48
N SER A 131 -7.59 6.53 -6.39
CA SER A 131 -8.32 7.35 -7.37
C SER A 131 -7.73 7.30 -8.80
N GLU A 132 -6.48 6.85 -8.95
CA GLU A 132 -5.78 6.69 -10.22
C GLU A 132 -5.26 5.26 -10.44
N CYS A 133 -5.66 4.29 -9.60
CA CYS A 133 -5.15 2.92 -9.61
C CYS A 133 -6.32 1.92 -9.57
N PRO A 134 -6.86 1.50 -10.73
CA PRO A 134 -7.97 0.54 -10.82
C PRO A 134 -7.63 -0.85 -10.29
N ALA A 135 -6.36 -1.15 -10.03
CA ALA A 135 -5.95 -2.41 -9.40
C ALA A 135 -6.30 -2.48 -7.91
N ILE A 136 -6.69 -1.37 -7.26
CA ILE A 136 -7.15 -1.34 -5.87
C ILE A 136 -8.67 -1.44 -5.85
N ASP A 137 -9.20 -2.49 -5.23
CA ASP A 137 -10.65 -2.74 -5.18
C ASP A 137 -11.33 -1.96 -4.05
N GLU A 138 -10.62 -1.73 -2.94
CA GLU A 138 -11.19 -1.09 -1.75
C GLU A 138 -10.13 -0.34 -0.95
N VAL A 139 -10.52 0.76 -0.32
CA VAL A 139 -9.68 1.51 0.62
C VAL A 139 -10.30 1.41 2.01
N ASP A 140 -9.49 1.04 3.00
CA ASP A 140 -9.88 0.97 4.40
C ASP A 140 -8.87 1.73 5.28
N ASP A 141 -9.18 2.99 5.57
CA ASP A 141 -8.33 3.87 6.40
C ASP A 141 -8.16 3.37 7.85
N TYR A 142 -9.00 2.43 8.30
CA TYR A 142 -8.99 1.91 9.67
C TYR A 142 -8.50 0.47 9.77
N LEU A 143 -7.96 -0.10 8.68
CA LEU A 143 -7.58 -1.51 8.61
C LEU A 143 -6.66 -1.92 9.76
N THR A 144 -5.62 -1.13 10.03
CA THR A 144 -4.66 -1.39 11.11
C THR A 144 -5.33 -1.37 12.49
N LEU A 145 -6.21 -0.39 12.75
CA LEU A 145 -6.92 -0.29 14.03
C LEU A 145 -7.88 -1.47 14.23
N ARG A 146 -8.57 -1.91 13.17
CA ARG A 146 -9.41 -3.13 13.21
C ARG A 146 -8.57 -4.35 13.55
N GLY A 147 -7.41 -4.50 12.91
CA GLY A 147 -6.49 -5.62 13.17
C GLY A 147 -6.03 -5.66 14.62
N LEU A 148 -5.63 -4.52 15.18
CA LEU A 148 -5.24 -4.41 16.59
C LEU A 148 -6.38 -4.82 17.51
N LYS A 149 -7.60 -4.36 17.24
CA LYS A 149 -8.78 -4.74 18.00
C LYS A 149 -9.03 -6.25 17.96
N ILE A 150 -8.98 -6.85 16.78
CA ILE A 150 -9.17 -8.30 16.58
C ILE A 150 -8.13 -9.10 17.40
N ILE A 151 -6.86 -8.71 17.29
CA ILE A 151 -5.76 -9.39 17.99
C ILE A 151 -5.94 -9.24 19.51
N PHE A 152 -6.29 -8.05 19.99
CA PHE A 152 -6.56 -7.81 21.40
C PHE A 152 -7.72 -8.68 21.93
N ASP A 153 -8.83 -8.73 21.20
CA ASP A 153 -10.02 -9.50 21.59
C ASP A 153 -9.74 -11.02 21.60
N ARG A 154 -8.84 -11.52 20.74
CA ARG A 154 -8.38 -12.92 20.74
C ARG A 154 -7.52 -13.25 21.96
N ASN A 155 -6.61 -12.36 22.34
CA ASN A 155 -5.70 -12.59 23.46
C ASN A 155 -6.36 -12.39 24.83
N ARG A 156 -7.51 -11.69 24.91
CA ARG A 156 -8.29 -11.57 26.16
C ARG A 156 -9.13 -12.79 26.52
N LYS A 157 -9.39 -13.67 25.57
CA LYS A 157 -10.17 -14.89 25.78
C LYS A 157 -9.30 -16.12 26.11
N SER A 158 -7.99 -15.93 26.19
CA SER A 158 -7.00 -16.92 26.64
C SER A 158 -6.65 -16.73 28.11
#